data_AF-G9KHN9-F1
#
_entry.id   AF-G9KHN9-F1
#
_cell.length_a   1.000
_cell.length_b   1.000
_cell.length_c   1.000
_cell.angle_alpha   90.00
_cell.angle_beta   90.00
_cell.angle_gamma   90.00
#
_symmetry.space_group_name_H-M   'P 1'
#
loop_
_entity.id
_entity.type
_entity.pdbx_description
1 polymer ?
#
loop_
_entity_poly.entity_id
_entity_poly.type
_entity_poly.pdbx_seq_one_letter_code
_entity_poly.pdbx_strand_id
1 'polypeptide(L)'
;VLYSKAANMPDSELFELISENRSMSRKLEDYGEQKSTSISTAKRLAEFLGDQMVRDAGLSCRYIISRKPEGSPVTERAIPLAIFQAEPTVRKHFLRKWLKSSSLQDFDIRTILDWDYYIERLGSAIQKIITIPAALQQVKNPVPRVKHPDWLHKKLLEKSDVCRQKKISELFVLEGRRQVGIA
;
A
#
# COMPACT_ATOMS: atom_id res chain seq x y z
N VAL A 1 -16.54 5.12 3.08
CA VAL A 1 -15.33 5.71 3.67
C VAL A 1 -14.27 5.98 2.61
N LEU A 2 -13.41 5.03 2.19
CA LEU A 2 -12.31 5.34 1.24
C LEU A 2 -12.81 5.80 -0.15
N TYR A 3 -13.77 5.08 -0.74
CA TYR A 3 -14.32 5.43 -2.07
C TYR A 3 -15.12 6.74 -2.07
N SER A 4 -15.67 7.11 -0.92
CA SER A 4 -16.35 8.39 -0.70
C SER A 4 -15.37 9.47 -0.20
N LYS A 5 -14.06 9.22 -0.25
CA LYS A 5 -12.98 10.12 0.21
C LYS A 5 -13.22 10.72 1.60
N ALA A 6 -13.82 9.93 2.49
CA ALA A 6 -14.19 10.33 3.84
C ALA A 6 -14.97 11.67 3.92
N ALA A 7 -15.84 11.96 2.94
CA ALA A 7 -16.56 13.23 2.84
C ALA A 7 -17.37 13.60 4.10
N ASN A 8 -17.94 12.61 4.80
CA ASN A 8 -18.79 12.83 5.98
C ASN A 8 -18.08 12.53 7.31
N MET A 9 -16.75 12.49 7.32
CA MET A 9 -15.93 12.17 8.50
C MET A 9 -15.17 13.42 8.94
N PRO A 10 -15.08 13.73 10.25
CA PRO A 10 -14.27 14.85 10.74
C PRO A 10 -12.78 14.61 10.52
N ASP A 11 -12.01 15.69 10.37
CA ASP A 11 -10.57 15.62 10.08
C ASP A 11 -9.78 14.91 11.18
N SER A 12 -10.15 15.07 12.45
CA SER A 12 -9.51 14.39 13.58
C SER A 12 -9.57 12.87 13.46
N GLU A 13 -10.76 12.33 13.16
CA GLU A 13 -10.97 10.89 12.96
C GLU A 13 -10.25 10.41 11.69
N LEU A 14 -10.29 11.21 10.61
CA LEU A 14 -9.58 10.89 9.38
C LEU A 14 -8.07 10.79 9.62
N PHE A 15 -7.48 11.72 10.37
CA PHE A 15 -6.05 11.70 10.71
C PHE A 15 -5.69 10.45 11.51
N GLU A 16 -6.55 9.99 12.42
CA GLU A 16 -6.31 8.76 13.17
C GLU A 16 -6.31 7.52 12.27
N LEU A 17 -7.34 7.37 11.44
CA LEU A 17 -7.53 6.19 10.62
C LEU A 17 -6.54 6.09 9.45
N ILE A 18 -6.12 7.22 8.87
CA ILE A 18 -5.31 7.24 7.65
C ILE A 18 -3.80 7.33 7.91
N SER A 19 -3.42 7.81 9.10
CA SER A 19 -2.02 7.97 9.45
C SER A 19 -1.34 6.63 9.72
N GLU A 20 -0.10 6.50 9.27
CA GLU A 20 0.79 5.43 9.69
C GLU A 20 1.82 5.97 10.67
N ASN A 21 2.10 5.22 11.73
CA ASN A 21 3.15 5.54 12.69
C ASN A 21 4.28 4.51 12.61
N ARG A 22 5.51 4.98 12.44
CA ARG A 22 6.73 4.17 12.47
C ARG A 22 7.80 4.83 13.33
N SER A 23 8.32 4.12 14.31
CA SER A 23 9.46 4.58 15.10
C SER A 23 10.78 4.22 14.43
N MET A 24 11.72 5.17 14.38
CA MET A 24 13.07 4.94 13.88
C MET A 24 13.97 4.42 15.01
N SER A 25 14.71 3.34 14.74
CA SER A 25 15.58 2.70 15.75
C SER A 25 16.94 3.36 15.91
N ARG A 26 17.39 4.10 14.90
CA ARG A 26 18.67 4.84 14.87
C ARG A 26 18.42 6.31 14.58
N LYS A 27 19.47 7.14 14.65
CA LYS A 27 19.38 8.57 14.30
C LYS A 27 19.23 8.73 12.80
N LEU A 28 18.68 9.87 12.36
CA LEU A 28 18.47 10.13 10.93
C LEU A 28 19.77 10.08 10.12
N GLU A 29 20.86 10.59 10.69
CA GLU A 29 22.21 10.62 10.08
C GLU A 29 22.77 9.21 9.82
N ASP A 30 22.47 8.25 10.69
CA ASP A 30 22.97 6.87 10.61
C ASP A 30 22.39 6.08 9.43
N TYR A 31 21.27 6.55 8.85
CA TYR A 31 20.63 5.88 7.71
C TYR A 31 21.23 6.27 6.35
N GLY A 32 22.07 7.31 6.28
CA GLY A 32 22.75 7.74 5.05
C GLY A 32 21.82 7.93 3.85
N GLU A 33 22.07 7.18 2.77
CA GLU A 33 21.34 7.26 1.50
C GLU A 33 20.11 6.33 1.41
N GLN A 34 19.77 5.60 2.48
CA GLN A 34 18.61 4.72 2.47
C GLN A 34 17.32 5.49 2.22
N LYS A 35 16.40 4.89 1.46
CA LYS A 35 15.10 5.47 1.14
C LYS A 35 13.99 4.68 1.83
N SER A 36 13.27 5.33 2.73
CA SER A 36 12.05 4.79 3.34
C SER A 36 11.05 5.91 3.63
N THR A 37 9.80 5.56 3.86
CA THR A 37 8.76 6.53 4.24
C THR A 37 9.10 7.22 5.57
N SER A 38 9.66 6.49 6.54
CA SER A 38 10.12 7.05 7.82
C SER A 38 11.27 8.05 7.62
N ILE A 39 12.28 7.72 6.80
CA ILE A 39 13.42 8.61 6.54
C ILE A 39 12.96 9.89 5.85
N SER A 40 12.09 9.81 4.83
CA SER A 40 11.52 10.99 4.18
C SER A 40 10.70 11.84 5.13
N THR A 41 9.93 11.20 6.01
CA THR A 41 9.13 11.90 7.03
C THR A 41 10.03 12.63 8.03
N ALA A 42 11.08 11.97 8.53
CA ALA A 42 12.05 12.56 9.43
C ALA A 42 12.78 13.75 8.80
N LYS A 43 13.23 13.63 7.54
CA LYS A 43 13.84 14.75 6.79
C LYS A 43 12.89 15.94 6.68
N ARG A 44 11.60 15.70 6.42
CA ARG A 44 10.57 16.76 6.36
C ARG A 44 10.27 17.37 7.73
N LEU A 45 10.30 16.57 8.79
CA LEU A 45 10.15 17.07 10.17
C LEU A 45 11.35 17.95 10.57
N ALA A 46 12.57 17.56 10.23
CA ALA A 46 13.77 18.37 10.44
C ALA A 46 13.68 19.71 9.68
N GLU A 47 13.23 19.67 8.43
CA GLU A 47 13.03 20.87 7.62
C GLU A 47 11.96 21.82 8.18
N PHE A 48 10.89 21.27 8.75
CA PHE A 48 9.73 22.01 9.25
C PHE A 48 9.92 22.53 10.69
N LEU A 49 10.44 21.69 11.59
CA LEU A 49 10.56 21.98 13.02
C LEU A 49 12.00 22.28 13.46
N GLY A 50 12.97 22.15 12.56
CA GLY A 50 14.40 22.31 12.82
C GLY A 50 15.11 20.98 13.13
N ASP A 51 16.42 20.98 12.91
CA ASP A 51 17.26 19.77 13.04
C ASP A 51 17.29 19.19 14.45
N GLN A 52 16.96 19.98 15.48
CA GLN A 52 16.94 19.48 16.87
C GLN A 52 15.94 18.34 17.07
N MET A 53 14.84 18.29 16.31
CA MET A 53 13.82 17.26 16.43
C MET A 53 14.26 15.86 15.98
N VAL A 54 15.36 15.75 15.22
CA VAL A 54 15.81 14.48 14.59
C VAL A 54 17.17 13.99 15.10
N ARG A 55 17.70 14.60 16.16
CA ARG A 55 19.01 14.27 16.73
C ARG A 55 19.01 12.98 17.55
N ASP A 56 17.88 12.67 18.15
CA ASP A 56 17.74 11.52 19.04
C ASP A 56 17.16 10.31 18.31
N ALA A 57 17.60 9.12 18.73
CA ALA A 57 17.00 7.87 18.28
C ALA A 57 15.59 7.72 18.87
N GLY A 58 14.72 6.94 18.20
CA GLY A 58 13.35 6.71 18.68
C GLY A 58 12.31 7.68 18.14
N LEU A 59 12.67 8.56 17.18
CA LEU A 59 11.72 9.46 16.54
C LEU A 59 10.50 8.71 15.99
N SER A 60 9.31 9.06 16.48
CA SER A 60 8.04 8.56 15.98
C SER A 60 7.61 9.35 14.74
N CYS A 61 7.77 8.72 13.57
CA CYS A 61 7.36 9.30 12.31
C CYS A 61 5.89 8.93 12.04
N ARG A 62 4.99 9.86 12.34
CA ARG A 62 3.57 9.77 11.96
C ARG A 62 3.34 10.51 10.64
N TYR A 63 2.90 9.79 9.62
CA TYR A 63 2.79 10.33 8.25
C TYR A 63 1.55 9.85 7.50
N ILE A 64 1.26 10.54 6.41
CA ILE A 64 0.28 10.16 5.39
C ILE A 64 0.96 10.04 4.03
N ILE A 65 0.33 9.35 3.08
CA ILE A 65 0.80 9.28 1.70
C ILE A 65 -0.02 10.24 0.84
N SER A 66 0.67 11.18 0.21
CA SER A 66 0.07 12.17 -0.67
C SER A 66 0.04 11.71 -2.13
N ARG A 67 -0.94 12.15 -2.91
CA ARG A 67 -1.05 11.80 -4.34
C ARG A 67 0.04 12.44 -5.19
N LYS A 68 0.39 13.69 -4.88
CA LYS A 68 1.41 14.46 -5.61
C LYS A 68 2.77 14.36 -4.92
N PRO A 69 3.88 14.44 -5.65
CA PRO A 69 3.98 14.46 -7.11
C PRO A 69 3.60 13.11 -7.75
N GLU A 70 2.77 13.15 -8.80
CA GLU A 70 2.34 11.94 -9.51
C GLU A 70 3.55 11.22 -10.16
N GLY A 71 3.49 9.89 -10.22
CA GLY A 71 4.59 9.06 -10.73
C GLY A 71 5.81 8.94 -9.80
N SER A 72 5.85 9.68 -8.69
CA SER A 72 6.97 9.56 -7.74
C SER A 72 6.79 8.37 -6.79
N PRO A 73 7.89 7.74 -6.32
CA PRO A 73 7.83 6.64 -5.37
C PRO A 73 7.09 6.99 -4.09
N VAL A 74 6.42 6.01 -3.47
CA VAL A 74 5.67 6.20 -2.21
C VAL A 74 6.55 6.80 -1.11
N THR A 75 7.84 6.44 -1.09
CA THR A 75 8.82 6.97 -0.14
C THR A 75 8.98 8.49 -0.23
N GLU A 76 8.83 9.09 -1.41
CA GLU A 76 8.95 10.54 -1.61
C GLU A 76 7.63 11.28 -1.36
N ARG A 77 6.52 10.54 -1.26
CA ARG A 77 5.17 11.08 -1.08
C ARG A 77 4.70 11.08 0.37
N ALA A 78 5.53 10.62 1.30
CA ALA A 78 5.22 10.55 2.74
C ALA A 78 5.29 11.94 3.41
N ILE A 79 4.14 12.48 3.84
CA ILE A 79 4.03 13.81 4.48
C ILE A 79 3.83 13.64 5.99
N PRO A 80 4.62 14.32 6.85
CA PRO A 80 4.40 14.29 8.29
C PRO A 80 3.03 14.87 8.67
N LEU A 81 2.31 14.18 9.55
CA LEU A 81 0.98 14.62 10.00
C LEU A 81 1.02 15.97 10.73
N ALA A 82 2.14 16.27 11.41
CA ALA A 82 2.35 17.50 12.17
C ALA A 82 2.13 18.78 11.35
N ILE A 83 2.30 18.75 10.02
CA ILE A 83 2.09 19.93 9.16
C ILE A 83 0.63 20.42 9.18
N PHE A 84 -0.33 19.52 9.45
CA PHE A 84 -1.75 19.85 9.54
C PHE A 84 -2.15 20.46 10.89
N GLN A 85 -1.23 20.53 11.85
CA GLN A 85 -1.38 21.26 13.11
C GLN A 85 -0.66 22.62 13.08
N ALA A 86 0.18 22.86 12.07
CA ALA A 86 0.93 24.09 11.92
C ALA A 86 0.06 25.29 11.50
N GLU A 87 0.57 26.49 11.78
CA GLU A 87 0.08 27.78 11.26
C GLU A 87 -0.23 27.71 9.75
N PRO A 88 -1.35 28.30 9.26
CA PRO A 88 -1.76 28.18 7.87
C PRO A 88 -0.71 28.64 6.86
N THR A 89 0.05 29.69 7.16
CA THR A 89 1.11 30.21 6.27
C THR A 89 2.26 29.21 6.13
N VAL A 90 2.71 28.65 7.25
CA VAL A 90 3.77 27.63 7.32
C VAL A 90 3.33 26.35 6.61
N ARG A 91 2.11 25.88 6.89
CA ARG A 91 1.50 24.73 6.22
C ARG A 91 1.48 24.89 4.71
N LYS A 92 1.00 26.04 4.21
CA LYS A 92 0.94 26.33 2.77
C LYS A 92 2.32 26.32 2.12
N HIS A 93 3.32 26.91 2.77
CA HIS A 93 4.69 26.95 2.27
C HIS A 93 5.27 25.54 2.08
N PHE A 94 5.28 24.73 3.13
CA PHE A 94 5.87 23.38 3.09
C PHE A 94 5.07 22.41 2.21
N LEU A 95 3.73 22.46 2.22
CA LEU A 95 2.93 21.60 1.36
C LEU A 95 3.17 21.89 -0.13
N ARG A 96 3.29 23.16 -0.54
CA ARG A 96 3.65 23.49 -1.94
C ARG A 96 5.01 22.91 -2.33
N LYS A 97 5.99 23.02 -1.43
CA LYS A 97 7.35 22.48 -1.63
C LYS A 97 7.34 20.95 -1.74
N TRP A 98 6.74 20.26 -0.78
CA TRP A 98 6.76 18.79 -0.72
C TRP A 98 5.88 18.13 -1.79
N LEU A 99 4.76 18.75 -2.17
CA LEU A 99 3.89 18.27 -3.24
C LEU A 99 4.39 18.68 -4.63
N LYS A 100 5.50 19.42 -4.72
CA LYS A 100 6.06 19.99 -5.96
C LYS A 100 5.00 20.77 -6.77
N SER A 101 4.16 21.54 -6.08
CA SER A 101 3.00 22.22 -6.68
C SER A 101 2.90 23.67 -6.17
N SER A 102 3.62 24.58 -6.82
CA SER A 102 3.68 26.00 -6.43
C SER A 102 2.33 26.72 -6.53
N SER A 103 1.48 26.30 -7.48
CA SER A 103 0.15 26.87 -7.71
C SER A 103 -0.96 26.26 -6.85
N LEU A 104 -0.63 25.37 -5.90
CA LEU A 104 -1.62 24.75 -5.03
C LEU A 104 -2.36 25.81 -4.20
N GLN A 105 -3.68 25.81 -4.31
CA GLN A 105 -4.58 26.72 -3.58
C GLN A 105 -5.44 25.99 -2.54
N ASP A 106 -5.78 24.73 -2.81
CA ASP A 106 -6.52 23.89 -1.88
C ASP A 106 -5.55 23.04 -1.04
N PHE A 107 -5.75 23.10 0.27
CA PHE A 107 -4.92 22.44 1.28
C PHE A 107 -5.75 21.51 2.18
N ASP A 108 -6.98 21.17 1.77
CA ASP A 108 -7.75 20.09 2.40
C ASP A 108 -6.96 18.78 2.32
N ILE A 109 -6.87 18.06 3.43
CA ILE A 109 -6.25 16.74 3.47
C ILE A 109 -6.87 15.80 2.44
N ARG A 110 -8.18 15.88 2.20
CA ARG A 110 -8.89 14.98 1.27
C ARG A 110 -8.43 15.15 -0.17
N THR A 111 -7.89 16.32 -0.55
CA THR A 111 -7.36 16.55 -1.90
C THR A 111 -5.87 16.25 -2.00
N ILE A 112 -5.16 16.22 -0.86
CA ILE A 112 -3.75 15.86 -0.76
C ILE A 112 -3.54 14.34 -0.75
N LEU A 113 -4.40 13.58 -0.06
CA LEU A 113 -4.26 12.14 0.12
C LEU A 113 -4.28 11.35 -1.19
N ASP A 114 -3.42 10.33 -1.27
CA ASP A 114 -3.48 9.30 -2.30
C ASP A 114 -4.51 8.23 -1.92
N TRP A 115 -5.78 8.49 -2.22
CA TRP A 115 -6.87 7.54 -1.94
C TRP A 115 -6.65 6.18 -2.62
N ASP A 116 -6.08 6.15 -3.81
CA ASP A 116 -5.86 4.92 -4.56
C ASP A 116 -4.83 4.03 -3.84
N TYR A 117 -3.73 4.62 -3.34
CA TYR A 117 -2.77 3.92 -2.48
C TYR A 117 -3.44 3.25 -1.26
N TYR A 118 -4.32 3.96 -0.55
CA TYR A 118 -5.00 3.42 0.62
C TYR A 118 -6.05 2.36 0.25
N ILE A 119 -6.75 2.52 -0.87
CA ILE A 119 -7.69 1.54 -1.40
C ILE A 119 -6.97 0.24 -1.79
N GLU A 120 -5.84 0.33 -2.50
CA GLU A 120 -5.03 -0.83 -2.90
C GLU A 120 -4.47 -1.57 -1.69
N ARG A 121 -3.96 -0.84 -0.70
CA ARG A 121 -3.44 -1.43 0.54
C ARG A 121 -4.52 -2.16 1.31
N LEU A 122 -5.69 -1.55 1.49
CA LEU A 122 -6.84 -2.20 2.14
C LEU A 122 -7.33 -3.40 1.32
N GLY A 123 -7.43 -3.25 0.00
CA GLY A 123 -7.79 -4.32 -0.92
C GLY A 123 -6.87 -5.53 -0.80
N SER A 124 -5.57 -5.29 -0.71
CA SER A 124 -4.57 -6.35 -0.48
C SER A 124 -4.75 -7.07 0.86
N ALA A 125 -5.11 -6.34 1.92
CA ALA A 125 -5.44 -6.96 3.21
C ALA A 125 -6.73 -7.79 3.14
N ILE A 126 -7.79 -7.26 2.52
CA ILE A 126 -9.05 -7.97 2.28
C ILE A 126 -8.81 -9.24 1.44
N GLN A 127 -7.94 -9.19 0.43
CA GLN A 127 -7.59 -10.38 -0.34
C GLN A 127 -6.95 -11.46 0.54
N LYS A 128 -5.92 -11.10 1.30
CA LYS A 128 -5.17 -12.05 2.14
C LYS A 128 -6.02 -12.67 3.24
N ILE A 129 -6.91 -11.89 3.85
CA ILE A 129 -7.68 -12.30 5.03
C ILE A 129 -9.03 -12.90 4.66
N ILE A 130 -9.68 -12.41 3.60
CA ILE A 130 -11.08 -12.74 3.27
C ILE A 130 -11.18 -13.45 1.92
N THR A 131 -10.82 -12.79 0.82
CA THR A 131 -11.24 -13.29 -0.51
C THR A 131 -10.43 -14.52 -0.94
N ILE A 132 -9.12 -14.57 -0.68
CA ILE A 132 -8.29 -15.74 -1.01
C ILE A 132 -8.69 -16.95 -0.16
N PRO A 133 -8.81 -16.87 1.18
CA PRO A 133 -9.30 -17.99 1.99
C PRO A 133 -10.68 -18.48 1.55
N ALA A 134 -11.63 -17.58 1.28
CA ALA A 134 -12.96 -17.94 0.79
C ALA A 134 -12.87 -18.76 -0.51
N ALA A 135 -12.07 -18.32 -1.48
CA ALA A 135 -11.87 -19.04 -2.74
C ALA A 135 -11.23 -20.42 -2.55
N LEU A 136 -10.25 -20.56 -1.64
CA LEU A 136 -9.63 -21.85 -1.33
C LEU A 136 -10.61 -22.83 -0.68
N GLN A 137 -11.57 -22.30 0.07
CA GLN A 137 -12.70 -23.04 0.66
C GLN A 137 -13.88 -23.21 -0.29
N GLN A 138 -13.73 -22.86 -1.58
CA GLN A 138 -14.78 -22.93 -2.61
C GLN A 138 -16.02 -22.08 -2.31
N VAL A 139 -15.87 -21.05 -1.48
CA VAL A 139 -16.90 -20.04 -1.23
C VAL A 139 -16.76 -18.94 -2.28
N LYS A 140 -17.89 -18.50 -2.85
CA LYS A 140 -17.92 -17.36 -3.78
C LYS A 140 -17.35 -16.11 -3.11
N ASN A 141 -16.69 -15.25 -3.87
CA ASN A 141 -16.08 -14.04 -3.33
C ASN A 141 -17.11 -13.19 -2.54
N PRO A 142 -16.98 -13.08 -1.20
CA PRO A 142 -17.93 -12.35 -0.38
C PRO A 142 -17.80 -10.83 -0.53
N VAL A 143 -16.72 -10.34 -1.14
CA VAL A 143 -16.48 -8.91 -1.37
C VAL A 143 -16.19 -8.66 -2.86
N PRO A 144 -17.23 -8.57 -3.72
CA PRO A 144 -17.07 -8.49 -5.18
C PRO A 144 -16.27 -7.27 -5.66
N ARG A 145 -16.26 -6.20 -4.87
CA ARG A 145 -15.49 -4.98 -5.14
C ARG A 145 -13.98 -5.20 -5.10
N VAL A 146 -13.52 -6.19 -4.34
CA VAL A 146 -12.12 -6.59 -4.26
C VAL A 146 -11.96 -7.89 -5.05
N LYS A 147 -11.50 -7.76 -6.30
CA LYS A 147 -11.27 -8.91 -7.18
C LYS A 147 -10.15 -9.80 -6.62
N HIS A 148 -10.17 -11.07 -6.96
CA HIS A 148 -9.04 -11.96 -6.69
C HIS A 148 -7.82 -11.53 -7.51
N PRO A 149 -6.61 -11.85 -7.05
CA PRO A 149 -5.41 -11.74 -7.88
C PRO A 149 -5.53 -12.58 -9.16
N ASP A 150 -4.89 -12.15 -10.24
CA ASP A 150 -5.00 -12.77 -11.56
C ASP A 150 -4.66 -14.26 -11.55
N TRP A 151 -3.60 -14.65 -10.83
CA TRP A 151 -3.20 -16.06 -10.69
C TRP A 151 -4.29 -16.93 -10.07
N LEU A 152 -5.06 -16.41 -9.11
CA LEU A 152 -6.14 -17.13 -8.45
C LEU A 152 -7.39 -17.16 -9.33
N HIS A 153 -7.69 -16.04 -9.99
CA HIS A 153 -8.79 -15.97 -10.93
C HIS A 153 -8.61 -16.97 -12.08
N LYS A 154 -7.42 -17.02 -12.69
CA LYS A 154 -7.06 -18.01 -13.72
C LYS A 154 -7.25 -19.44 -13.24
N LYS A 155 -6.77 -19.76 -12.03
CA LYS A 155 -6.92 -21.10 -11.44
C LYS A 155 -8.38 -21.50 -11.18
N LEU A 156 -9.25 -20.55 -10.86
CA LEU A 156 -10.69 -20.81 -10.69
C LEU A 156 -11.38 -21.03 -12.04
N LEU A 157 -11.00 -20.27 -13.06
CA LEU A 157 -11.49 -20.47 -14.43
C LEU A 157 -11.10 -21.85 -14.96
N GLU A 158 -9.83 -22.25 -14.81
CA GLU A 158 -9.35 -23.58 -15.23
C GLU A 158 -10.12 -24.74 -14.57
N LYS A 159 -10.56 -24.59 -13.31
CA LYS A 159 -11.37 -25.61 -12.63
C LYS A 159 -12.80 -25.67 -13.15
N SER A 160 -13.36 -24.54 -13.54
CA SER A 160 -14.73 -24.43 -14.05
C SER A 160 -14.84 -24.62 -15.56
N ASP A 161 -13.70 -24.69 -16.26
CA ASP A 161 -13.65 -24.93 -17.70
C ASP A 161 -14.13 -26.35 -18.04
N VAL A 162 -15.00 -26.40 -19.05
CA VAL A 162 -15.57 -27.64 -19.61
C VAL A 162 -14.51 -28.36 -20.44
N CYS A 163 -13.64 -27.62 -21.12
CA CYS A 163 -12.58 -28.15 -21.97
C CYS A 163 -11.25 -28.10 -21.23
N ARG A 164 -10.83 -29.22 -20.66
CA ARG A 164 -9.54 -29.30 -19.96
C ARG A 164 -8.45 -29.88 -20.87
N GLN A 165 -7.36 -29.13 -21.05
CA GLN A 165 -6.16 -29.67 -21.67
C GLN A 165 -5.55 -30.74 -20.78
N LYS A 166 -5.57 -32.00 -21.22
CA LYS A 166 -4.91 -33.11 -20.52
C LYS A 166 -3.40 -32.94 -20.63
N LYS A 167 -2.66 -33.29 -19.57
CA LYS A 167 -1.19 -33.35 -19.68
C LYS A 167 -0.80 -34.44 -20.66
N ILE A 168 0.21 -34.21 -21.48
CA ILE A 168 0.73 -35.20 -22.43
C ILE A 168 1.10 -36.52 -21.71
N SER A 169 1.64 -36.43 -20.49
CA SER A 169 1.95 -37.58 -19.64
C SER A 169 0.73 -38.44 -19.28
N GLU A 170 -0.48 -37.87 -19.26
CA GLU A 170 -1.73 -38.58 -18.99
C GLU A 170 -2.28 -39.27 -20.25
N LEU A 171 -1.75 -38.93 -21.43
CA LEU A 171 -2.12 -39.55 -22.70
C LEU A 171 -1.32 -40.82 -22.99
N PHE A 172 -0.14 -40.96 -22.36
CA PHE A 172 0.74 -42.11 -22.55
C PHE A 172 0.65 -43.06 -21.35
N VAL A 173 -0.15 -44.12 -21.49
CA VAL A 173 -0.10 -45.26 -20.57
C VAL A 173 1.09 -46.12 -20.98
N LEU A 174 2.02 -46.38 -20.06
CA LEU A 174 3.04 -47.42 -20.23
C LEU A 174 2.32 -48.77 -20.28
N GLU A 175 2.08 -49.31 -21.48
CA GLU A 175 1.75 -50.73 -21.62
C GLU A 175 2.88 -51.53 -20.99
N GLY A 176 2.55 -52.24 -19.91
CA GLY A 176 3.50 -52.99 -19.12
C GLY A 176 4.35 -53.89 -20.01
N ARG A 177 5.68 -53.79 -19.87
CA ARG A 177 6.60 -54.79 -20.41
C ARG A 177 6.10 -56.17 -19.96
N ARG A 178 5.55 -56.96 -20.89
CA ARG A 178 5.40 -58.40 -20.68
C ARG A 178 6.80 -58.94 -20.35
N GLN A 179 7.00 -59.33 -19.10
CA GLN A 179 8.17 -60.14 -18.74
C GLN A 179 8.01 -61.46 -19.48
N VAL A 180 8.78 -61.64 -20.53
CA VAL A 180 9.02 -62.96 -21.10
C VAL A 180 9.89 -63.69 -20.07
N GLY A 181 9.24 -64.53 -19.26
CA GLY A 181 9.94 -65.50 -18.43
C GLY A 181 10.61 -66.51 -19.35
N ILE A 182 11.94 -66.54 -19.34
CA ILE A 182 12.72 -67.60 -19.97
C ILE A 182 12.92 -68.66 -18.89
N ALA A 183 12.39 -69.86 -19.16
CA ALA A 183 12.55 -71.08 -18.37
C ALA A 183 13.98 -71.63 -18.49
#